data_AF-A0A7S0WE71-F1
#
_entry.id   AF-A0A7S0WE71-F1
#
_cell.length_a   1.000
_cell.length_b   1.000
_cell.length_c   1.000
_cell.angle_alpha   90.00
_cell.angle_beta   90.00
_cell.angle_gamma   90.00
#
_symmetry.space_group_name_H-M   'P 1'
#
loop_
_entity.id
_entity.type
_entity.pdbx_description
1 polymer ?
#
loop_
_entity_poly.entity_id
_entity_poly.type
_entity_poly.pdbx_seq_one_letter_code
_entity_poly.pdbx_strand_id
1 'polypeptide(L)'
;TRRAIFCVVMGADDYADALERLLRLPLADKQDREIPRVLLECCLQEKAYNPYYEVLATKLAERQRSHRLTFQLCIWDQLKEIDDPSTSVRRISNMARFLAGLLLGGALPPTALKALEFGMDVPARVALHHKLLLQAILDDRSRTSTA
;
A
#
# COMPACT_ATOMS: atom_id res chain seq x y z
N THR A 1 13.23 15.82 -4.19
CA THR A 1 12.84 14.42 -4.52
C THR A 1 11.46 14.07 -4.00
N ARG A 2 11.25 13.80 -2.69
CA ARG A 2 9.94 13.42 -2.13
C ARG A 2 8.80 14.39 -2.45
N ARG A 3 9.08 15.70 -2.37
CA ARG A 3 8.12 16.75 -2.76
C ARG A 3 7.67 16.66 -4.22
N ALA A 4 8.58 16.34 -5.14
CA ALA A 4 8.24 16.22 -6.57
C ALA A 4 7.34 15.00 -6.81
N ILE A 5 7.66 13.87 -6.18
CA ILE A 5 6.84 12.65 -6.21
C ILE A 5 5.44 12.95 -5.66
N PHE A 6 5.36 13.63 -4.50
CA PHE A 6 4.10 14.04 -3.90
C PHE A 6 3.28 14.93 -4.84
N CYS A 7 3.89 15.96 -5.44
CA CYS A 7 3.19 16.83 -6.39
C CYS A 7 2.67 16.07 -7.61
N VAL A 8 3.39 15.05 -8.09
CA VAL A 8 2.91 14.19 -9.18
C VAL A 8 1.73 13.35 -8.71
N VAL A 9 1.85 12.65 -7.58
CA VAL A 9 0.79 11.75 -7.07
C VAL A 9 -0.50 12.50 -6.75
N MET A 10 -0.41 13.71 -6.19
CA MET A 10 -1.58 14.51 -5.79
C MET A 10 -2.12 15.41 -6.91
N GLY A 11 -1.32 15.69 -7.93
CA GLY A 11 -1.66 16.58 -9.03
C GLY A 11 -1.86 15.86 -10.37
N ALA A 12 -2.07 14.55 -10.33
CA ALA A 12 -2.43 13.74 -11.49
C ALA A 12 -3.95 13.60 -11.59
N ASP A 13 -4.46 13.53 -12.82
CA ASP A 13 -5.90 13.39 -13.07
C ASP A 13 -6.39 11.96 -12.79
N ASP A 14 -5.55 10.96 -13.13
CA ASP A 14 -5.80 9.55 -12.90
C ASP A 14 -4.50 8.77 -12.62
N TYR A 15 -4.62 7.45 -12.42
CA TYR A 15 -3.47 6.59 -12.14
C TYR A 15 -2.52 6.46 -13.34
N ALA A 16 -3.02 6.62 -14.58
CA ALA A 16 -2.21 6.45 -15.78
C ALA A 16 -1.31 7.68 -15.99
N ASP A 17 -1.86 8.88 -15.80
CA ASP A 17 -1.08 10.13 -15.79
C ASP A 17 -0.03 10.12 -14.68
N ALA A 18 -0.42 9.74 -13.45
CA ALA A 18 0.52 9.61 -12.34
C ALA A 18 1.66 8.64 -12.66
N LEU A 19 1.35 7.47 -13.22
CA LEU A 19 2.36 6.47 -13.58
C LEU A 19 3.35 7.01 -14.62
N GLU A 20 2.85 7.60 -15.71
CA GLU A 20 3.70 8.15 -16.77
C GLU A 20 4.61 9.27 -16.25
N ARG A 21 4.06 10.17 -15.43
CA ARG A 21 4.81 11.28 -14.84
C ARG A 21 5.83 10.80 -13.82
N LEU A 22 5.53 9.80 -13.01
CA LEU A 22 6.47 9.21 -12.06
C LEU A 22 7.65 8.54 -12.77
N LEU A 23 7.39 7.76 -13.83
CA LEU A 23 8.43 7.08 -14.61
C LEU A 23 9.35 8.04 -15.39
N ARG A 24 8.89 9.27 -15.66
CA ARG A 24 9.66 10.31 -16.34
C ARG A 24 10.51 11.16 -15.40
N LEU A 25 10.35 11.03 -14.09
CA LEU A 25 11.18 11.78 -13.15
C LEU A 25 12.65 11.34 -13.28
N PRO A 26 13.61 12.27 -13.40
CA PRO A 26 15.04 11.93 -13.50
C PRO A 26 15.58 11.59 -12.10
N LEU A 27 15.14 10.45 -11.55
CA LEU A 27 15.57 9.95 -10.25
C LEU A 27 16.75 9.00 -10.41
N ALA A 28 17.74 9.13 -9.53
CA ALA A 28 18.77 8.10 -9.40
C ALA A 28 18.19 6.82 -8.76
N ASP A 29 18.78 5.65 -9.00
CA ASP A 29 18.30 4.35 -8.48
C ASP A 29 17.99 4.32 -6.98
N LYS A 30 18.76 5.05 -6.16
CA LYS A 30 18.51 5.17 -4.71
C LYS A 30 17.28 6.01 -4.40
N GLN A 31 17.05 7.07 -5.18
CA GLN A 31 15.95 8.00 -5.02
C GLN A 31 14.64 7.45 -5.59
N ASP A 32 14.70 6.56 -6.57
CA ASP A 32 13.57 5.84 -7.15
C ASP A 32 12.76 5.08 -6.08
N ARG A 33 13.45 4.54 -5.07
CA ARG A 33 12.84 3.90 -3.89
C ARG A 33 12.01 4.84 -3.01
N GLU A 34 12.09 6.15 -3.24
CA GLU A 34 11.21 7.11 -2.57
C GLU A 34 9.81 7.14 -3.17
N ILE A 35 9.61 6.65 -4.40
CA ILE A 35 8.28 6.59 -5.03
C ILE A 35 7.33 5.70 -4.22
N PRO A 36 7.64 4.43 -3.94
CA PRO A 36 6.78 3.58 -3.11
C PRO A 36 6.54 4.14 -1.70
N ARG A 37 7.56 4.76 -1.10
CA ARG A 37 7.50 5.34 0.25
C ARG A 37 6.51 6.50 0.33
N VAL A 38 6.62 7.46 -0.60
CA VAL A 38 5.73 8.61 -0.65
C VAL A 38 4.31 8.17 -1.00
N LEU A 39 4.16 7.25 -1.95
CA LEU A 39 2.86 6.75 -2.37
C LEU A 39 2.12 6.05 -1.21
N LEU A 40 2.82 5.19 -0.46
CA LEU A 40 2.25 4.56 0.72
C LEU A 40 1.84 5.60 1.75
N GLU A 41 2.72 6.56 2.07
CA GLU A 41 2.41 7.58 3.07
C GLU A 41 1.17 8.41 2.69
N CYS A 42 1.03 8.80 1.43
CA CYS A 42 -0.17 9.48 0.93
C CYS A 42 -1.43 8.63 1.17
N CYS A 43 -1.41 7.36 0.77
CA CYS A 43 -2.53 6.43 0.98
C CYS A 43 -2.93 6.30 2.46
N LEU A 44 -1.95 6.32 3.36
CA LEU A 44 -2.17 6.17 4.80
C LEU A 44 -2.66 7.47 5.47
N GLN A 45 -2.35 8.62 4.90
CA GLN A 45 -2.82 9.92 5.40
C GLN A 45 -4.23 10.29 4.90
N GLU A 46 -4.74 9.59 3.88
CA GLU A 46 -6.07 9.86 3.32
C GLU A 46 -7.23 9.71 4.31
N LYS A 47 -8.24 10.58 4.18
CA LYS A 47 -9.42 10.57 5.07
C LYS A 47 -10.22 9.27 4.97
N ALA A 48 -10.30 8.70 3.78
CA ALA A 48 -10.90 7.41 3.49
C ALA A 48 -10.02 6.69 2.46
N TYR A 49 -10.06 5.35 2.48
CA TYR A 49 -9.26 4.56 1.54
C TYR A 49 -9.63 4.88 0.09
N ASN A 50 -8.63 5.21 -0.72
CA ASN A 50 -8.78 5.54 -2.12
C ASN A 50 -8.10 4.45 -2.99
N PRO A 51 -8.86 3.69 -3.80
CA PRO A 51 -8.32 2.63 -4.68
C PRO A 51 -7.30 3.12 -5.71
N TYR A 52 -7.27 4.43 -6.02
CA TYR A 52 -6.26 5.05 -6.89
C TYR A 52 -4.83 4.62 -6.52
N TYR A 53 -4.49 4.63 -5.22
CA TYR A 53 -3.15 4.30 -4.76
C TYR A 53 -2.79 2.83 -5.01
N GLU A 54 -3.76 1.93 -4.85
CA GLU A 54 -3.57 0.49 -5.09
C GLU A 54 -3.27 0.21 -6.56
N VAL A 55 -4.07 0.77 -7.46
CA VAL A 55 -3.90 0.57 -8.90
C VAL A 55 -2.54 1.13 -9.33
N LEU A 56 -2.20 2.34 -8.89
CA LEU A 56 -0.92 2.97 -9.20
C LEU A 56 0.26 2.16 -8.66
N ALA A 57 0.19 1.69 -7.40
CA ALA A 57 1.23 0.86 -6.80
C ALA A 57 1.40 -0.47 -7.54
N THR A 58 0.31 -1.10 -7.95
CA THR A 58 0.32 -2.35 -8.73
C THR A 58 1.00 -2.15 -10.08
N LYS A 59 0.67 -1.06 -10.79
CA LYS A 59 1.33 -0.75 -12.06
C LYS A 59 2.80 -0.38 -11.90
N LEU A 60 3.18 0.35 -10.85
CA LEU A 60 4.59 0.61 -10.54
C LEU A 60 5.37 -0.68 -10.26
N ALA A 61 4.76 -1.61 -9.51
CA ALA A 61 5.31 -2.92 -9.22
C ALA A 61 5.45 -3.80 -10.48
N GLU A 62 4.53 -3.72 -11.43
CA GLU A 62 4.63 -4.39 -12.74
C GLU A 62 5.82 -3.87 -13.57
N ARG A 63 6.07 -2.56 -13.55
CA ARG A 63 7.14 -1.93 -14.34
C ARG A 63 8.54 -2.19 -13.78
N GLN A 64 8.70 -2.20 -12.46
CA GLN A 64 10.04 -2.30 -11.84
C GLN A 64 10.04 -3.19 -10.60
N ARG A 65 10.91 -4.22 -10.63
CA ARG A 65 11.01 -5.20 -9.53
C ARG A 65 11.55 -4.59 -8.23
N SER A 66 12.36 -3.53 -8.31
CA SER A 66 12.84 -2.76 -7.15
C SER A 66 11.70 -2.13 -6.35
N HIS A 67 10.63 -1.68 -7.02
CA HIS A 67 9.45 -1.11 -6.37
C HIS A 67 8.69 -2.15 -5.55
N ARG A 68 8.55 -3.38 -6.05
CA ARG A 68 7.92 -4.49 -5.29
C ARG A 68 8.60 -4.71 -3.96
N LEU A 69 9.92 -4.87 -3.98
CA LEU A 69 10.70 -5.07 -2.75
C LEU A 69 10.57 -3.87 -1.81
N THR A 70 10.58 -2.66 -2.35
CA THR A 70 10.46 -1.45 -1.53
C THR A 70 9.07 -1.35 -0.90
N PHE A 71 7.98 -1.62 -1.63
CA PHE A 71 6.63 -1.68 -1.06
C PHE A 71 6.54 -2.71 0.06
N GLN A 72 7.08 -3.91 -0.15
CA GLN A 72 7.09 -4.97 0.86
C GLN A 72 7.78 -4.51 2.16
N LEU A 73 8.97 -3.92 2.04
CA LEU A 73 9.72 -3.41 3.21
C LEU A 73 8.95 -2.28 3.91
N CYS A 74 8.40 -1.33 3.16
CA CYS A 74 7.64 -0.22 3.74
C CYS A 74 6.38 -0.69 4.46
N ILE A 75 5.68 -1.68 3.91
CA ILE A 75 4.52 -2.28 4.57
C ILE A 75 4.95 -2.99 5.84
N TRP A 76 6.03 -3.79 5.80
CA TRP A 76 6.54 -4.46 6.99
C TRP A 76 6.92 -3.49 8.11
N ASP A 77 7.49 -2.34 7.77
CA ASP A 77 7.78 -1.32 8.76
C ASP A 77 6.50 -0.73 9.36
N GLN A 78 5.49 -0.47 8.52
CA GLN A 78 4.21 0.02 9.01
C GLN A 78 3.42 -1.00 9.84
N LEU A 79 3.56 -2.29 9.55
CA LEU A 79 2.92 -3.34 10.34
C LEU A 79 3.43 -3.36 11.79
N LYS A 80 4.72 -3.05 12.00
CA LYS A 80 5.32 -2.95 13.35
C LYS A 80 4.76 -1.75 14.15
N GLU A 81 4.27 -0.73 13.47
CA GLU A 81 3.74 0.50 14.08
C GLU A 81 2.23 0.42 14.39
N ILE A 82 1.54 -0.67 14.04
CA ILE A 82 0.08 -0.79 14.20
C ILE A 82 -0.35 -0.71 15.66
N ASP A 83 0.41 -1.30 16.57
CA ASP A 83 0.07 -1.33 17.99
C ASP A 83 0.45 -0.03 18.72
N ASP A 84 1.18 0.88 18.06
CA ASP A 84 1.50 2.18 18.64
C ASP A 84 0.20 2.96 18.92
N PRO A 85 -0.02 3.44 20.17
CA PRO A 85 -1.19 4.23 20.52
C PRO A 85 -1.37 5.51 19.68
N SER A 86 -0.28 6.08 19.15
CA SER A 86 -0.30 7.24 18.26
C SER A 86 -0.81 6.92 16.85
N THR A 87 -0.80 5.65 16.46
CA THR A 87 -1.34 5.21 15.17
C THR A 87 -2.86 5.28 15.16
N SER A 88 -3.39 6.12 14.28
CA SER A 88 -4.84 6.28 14.12
C SER A 88 -5.52 5.03 13.53
N VAL A 89 -6.74 4.74 13.97
CA VAL A 89 -7.56 3.65 13.43
C VAL A 89 -7.78 3.81 11.91
N ARG A 90 -7.88 5.04 11.42
CA ARG A 90 -7.97 5.36 9.99
C ARG A 90 -6.74 4.86 9.23
N ARG A 91 -5.54 5.13 9.74
CA ARG A 91 -4.28 4.67 9.15
C ARG A 91 -4.23 3.14 9.07
N ILE A 92 -4.63 2.45 10.15
CA ILE A 92 -4.72 0.98 10.21
C ILE A 92 -5.68 0.47 9.14
N SER A 93 -6.85 1.10 9.02
CA SER A 93 -7.88 0.73 8.05
C SER A 93 -7.44 0.93 6.59
N ASN A 94 -6.76 2.04 6.29
CA ASN A 94 -6.23 2.30 4.96
C ASN A 94 -5.08 1.32 4.63
N MET A 95 -4.20 1.04 5.59
CA MET A 95 -3.13 0.05 5.44
C MET A 95 -3.68 -1.34 5.12
N ALA A 96 -4.67 -1.80 5.88
CA ALA A 96 -5.25 -3.12 5.69
C ALA A 96 -5.84 -3.30 4.28
N ARG A 97 -6.56 -2.29 3.78
CA ARG A 97 -7.12 -2.29 2.42
C ARG A 97 -6.04 -2.19 1.35
N PHE A 98 -5.03 -1.34 1.55
CA PHE A 98 -3.91 -1.22 0.63
C PHE A 98 -3.14 -2.53 0.49
N LEU A 99 -2.83 -3.20 1.61
CA LEU A 99 -2.17 -4.51 1.60
C LEU A 99 -3.04 -5.57 0.93
N ALA A 100 -4.35 -5.61 1.19
CA ALA A 100 -5.27 -6.51 0.49
C ALA A 100 -5.18 -6.32 -1.03
N GLY A 101 -5.28 -5.07 -1.48
CA GLY A 101 -5.21 -4.70 -2.88
C GLY A 101 -3.90 -5.10 -3.55
N LEU A 102 -2.76 -4.86 -2.90
CA LEU A 102 -1.45 -5.28 -3.46
C LEU A 102 -1.29 -6.80 -3.56
N LEU A 103 -1.88 -7.57 -2.64
CA LEU A 103 -1.86 -9.03 -2.68
C LEU A 103 -2.75 -9.56 -3.81
N LEU A 104 -3.95 -8.99 -3.96
CA LEU A 104 -4.91 -9.38 -4.99
C LEU A 104 -4.45 -8.96 -6.40
N GLY A 105 -3.93 -7.75 -6.53
CA GLY A 105 -3.36 -7.21 -7.76
C GLY A 105 -2.02 -7.84 -8.16
N GLY A 106 -1.45 -8.76 -7.35
CA GLY A 106 -0.19 -9.44 -7.65
C GLY A 106 1.05 -8.54 -7.56
N ALA A 107 0.91 -7.32 -7.02
CA ALA A 107 2.01 -6.41 -6.74
C ALA A 107 2.94 -7.00 -5.66
N LEU A 108 2.34 -7.68 -4.67
CA LEU A 108 3.03 -8.40 -3.62
C LEU A 108 2.68 -9.89 -3.62
N PRO A 109 3.66 -10.78 -3.44
CA PRO A 109 3.39 -12.20 -3.26
C PRO A 109 2.76 -12.48 -1.89
N PRO A 110 2.05 -13.60 -1.70
CA PRO A 110 1.52 -14.02 -0.39
C PRO A 110 2.59 -14.14 0.70
N THR A 111 3.86 -14.32 0.34
CA THR A 111 4.99 -14.32 1.28
C THR A 111 5.19 -12.99 2.00
N ALA A 112 4.60 -11.89 1.53
CA ALA A 112 4.57 -10.63 2.25
C ALA A 112 3.78 -10.70 3.58
N LEU A 113 2.84 -11.66 3.72
CA LEU A 113 2.08 -11.90 4.95
C LEU A 113 2.92 -12.45 6.11
N LYS A 114 4.17 -12.88 5.86
CA LYS A 114 5.05 -13.41 6.90
C LYS A 114 5.36 -12.44 8.04
N ALA A 115 5.20 -11.13 7.80
CA ALA A 115 5.40 -10.11 8.81
C ALA A 115 4.19 -9.93 9.75
N LEU A 116 3.05 -10.59 9.45
CA LEU A 116 1.89 -10.57 10.32
C LEU A 116 2.06 -11.63 11.40
N GLU A 117 1.97 -11.21 12.65
CA GLU A 117 1.96 -12.11 13.80
C GLU A 117 0.55 -12.67 13.98
N PHE A 118 0.36 -13.93 13.59
CA PHE A 118 -0.88 -14.65 13.85
C PHE A 118 -0.76 -15.40 15.17
N GLY A 119 -1.55 -15.02 16.16
CA GLY A 119 -1.58 -15.64 17.48
C GLY A 119 -2.91 -15.40 18.17
N MET A 120 -3.21 -16.18 19.22
CA MET A 120 -4.43 -15.98 20.00
C MET A 120 -4.35 -14.74 20.90
N ASP A 121 -3.13 -14.31 21.26
CA ASP A 121 -2.86 -13.17 22.14
C ASP A 121 -2.23 -12.02 21.36
N VAL A 122 -2.96 -11.53 20.34
CA VAL A 122 -2.56 -10.36 19.56
C VAL A 122 -3.22 -9.10 20.13
N PRO A 123 -2.50 -7.96 20.17
CA PRO A 123 -3.08 -6.70 20.61
C PRO A 123 -4.33 -6.31 19.80
N ALA A 124 -5.28 -5.61 20.44
CA ALA A 124 -6.56 -5.28 19.83
C ALA A 124 -6.44 -4.50 18.49
N ARG A 125 -5.42 -3.65 18.36
CA ARG A 125 -5.16 -2.88 17.12
C ARG A 125 -4.64 -3.76 15.99
N VAL A 126 -3.78 -4.72 16.31
CA VAL A 126 -3.27 -5.73 15.38
C VAL A 126 -4.40 -6.66 14.95
N ALA A 127 -5.24 -7.10 15.89
CA ALA A 127 -6.44 -7.88 15.59
C ALA A 127 -7.41 -7.13 14.66
N LEU A 128 -7.61 -5.83 14.89
CA LEU A 128 -8.40 -4.96 14.02
C LEU A 128 -7.83 -4.91 12.61
N HIS A 129 -6.51 -4.71 12.47
CA HIS A 129 -5.86 -4.73 11.17
C HIS A 129 -6.10 -6.05 10.43
N HIS A 130 -5.86 -7.18 11.08
CA HIS A 130 -6.09 -8.51 10.47
C HIS A 130 -7.54 -8.72 10.05
N LYS A 131 -8.49 -8.31 10.89
CA LYS A 131 -9.92 -8.39 10.56
C LYS A 131 -10.25 -7.58 9.29
N LEU A 132 -9.78 -6.33 9.22
CA LEU A 132 -10.03 -5.46 8.06
C LEU A 132 -9.34 -5.97 6.79
N LEU A 133 -8.13 -6.52 6.91
CA LEU A 133 -7.37 -7.11 5.81
C LEU A 133 -8.12 -8.31 5.23
N LEU A 134 -8.52 -9.24 6.09
CA LEU A 134 -9.26 -10.44 5.67
C LEU A 134 -10.62 -10.08 5.08
N GLN A 135 -11.33 -9.13 5.68
CA GLN A 135 -12.58 -8.63 5.13
C GLN A 135 -12.38 -8.04 3.74
N ALA A 136 -11.37 -7.19 3.53
CA ALA A 136 -11.09 -6.61 2.21
C ALA A 136 -10.75 -7.68 1.16
N ILE A 137 -9.99 -8.72 1.54
CA ILE A 137 -9.67 -9.84 0.65
C ILE A 137 -10.92 -10.65 0.29
N LEU A 138 -11.82 -10.89 1.25
CA LEU A 138 -13.05 -11.66 1.03
C LEU A 138 -14.09 -10.87 0.22
N ASP A 139 -14.24 -9.58 0.48
CA ASP A 139 -15.17 -8.71 -0.21
C ASP A 139 -14.81 -8.61 -1.71
N ASP A 140 -13.52 -8.60 -2.08
CA ASP A 140 -13.11 -8.55 -3.49
C ASP A 140 -13.40 -9.86 -4.24
N ARG A 141 -13.23 -11.02 -3.57
CA ARG A 141 -13.61 -12.33 -4.13
C ARG A 141 -15.10 -12.42 -4.47
N SER A 142 -15.95 -11.71 -3.72
CA SER A 142 -17.38 -11.65 -4.00
C SER A 142 -17.70 -10.90 -5.31
N ARG A 143 -16.82 -9.99 -5.75
CA ARG A 143 -16.94 -9.22 -7.00
C ARG A 143 -16.44 -9.99 -8.22
N THR A 144 -15.45 -10.86 -8.04
CA THR A 144 -14.92 -11.72 -9.12
C THR A 144 -15.80 -12.95 -9.39
N SER A 145 -16.69 -13.32 -8.47
CA SER A 145 -17.63 -14.44 -8.63
C SER A 145 -18.93 -14.08 -9.37
N THR A 146 -19.16 -12.80 -9.66
CA THR A 146 -20.37 -12.27 -10.33
C THR A 146 -20.09 -11.70 -11.73
N ALA A 147 -18.88 -11.90 -12.26
CA ALA A 147 -18.49 -11.61 -13.65
C ALA A 147 -18.20 -12.91 -14.39
#